data_AF-A0AB33KSY7-F1
#
_entry.id   AF-A0AB33KSY7-F1
#
_cell.length_a   1.000
_cell.length_b   1.000
_cell.length_c   1.000
_cell.angle_alpha   90.00
_cell.angle_beta   90.00
_cell.angle_gamma   90.00
#
_symmetry.space_group_name_H-M   'P 1'
#
loop_
_entity.id
_entity.type
_entity.pdbx_description
1 polymer ?
#
loop_
_entity_poly.entity_id
_entity_poly.type
_entity_poly.pdbx_seq_one_letter_code
_entity_poly.pdbx_strand_id
1 'polypeptide(L)'
;MLNGMAEDRPKIPMEMQRAVLVEAGHRCAIQTCRQTPVDLAHIRPWAQVRTHTFDNLIALCPTCHRRFDRGEIDRKAMRQYKANLDILNHRYSDLERQLLRMFVRRRQIRAGTSDVPRRWPEFTGISLDGLWPVEIDRGMWWTVSNLVEDGVISLDGPGSGAPSRSVHPRMHVSLTPKGGRLVQRIADGEPI
;
A
#
# COMPACT_ATOMS: atom_id res chain seq x y z
N MET A 1 41.21 -14.94 -9.58
CA MET A 1 40.54 -16.16 -9.08
C MET A 1 39.10 -15.79 -8.74
N LEU A 2 38.15 -16.08 -9.63
CA LEU A 2 36.73 -15.80 -9.42
C LEU A 2 36.03 -17.16 -9.44
N ASN A 3 35.50 -17.58 -8.29
CA ASN A 3 34.37 -18.51 -8.16
C ASN A 3 34.09 -18.74 -6.67
N GLY A 4 33.47 -17.73 -6.03
CA GLY A 4 32.70 -17.95 -4.81
C GLY A 4 31.29 -18.35 -5.22
N MET A 5 31.11 -19.57 -5.75
CA MET A 5 29.77 -20.10 -6.03
C MET A 5 29.09 -20.32 -4.67
N ALA A 6 27.85 -19.82 -4.55
CA ALA A 6 27.05 -19.90 -3.33
C ALA A 6 26.50 -21.32 -3.14
N GLU A 7 27.38 -22.30 -2.93
CA GLU A 7 27.05 -23.74 -2.92
C GLU A 7 26.11 -24.16 -1.76
N ASP A 8 25.97 -23.32 -0.73
CA ASP A 8 25.13 -23.60 0.46
C ASP A 8 23.83 -22.77 0.54
N ARG A 9 23.43 -22.07 -0.53
CA ARG A 9 22.16 -21.31 -0.52
C ARG A 9 21.00 -22.21 -0.97
N PRO A 10 20.03 -22.55 -0.10
CA PRO A 10 18.83 -23.26 -0.52
C PRO A 10 18.05 -22.43 -1.55
N LYS A 11 17.29 -23.13 -2.41
CA LYS A 11 16.38 -22.46 -3.34
C LYS A 11 15.28 -21.75 -2.55
N ILE A 12 14.84 -20.60 -3.05
CA ILE A 12 13.65 -19.92 -2.53
C ILE A 12 12.45 -20.86 -2.73
N PRO A 13 11.63 -21.15 -1.70
CA PRO A 13 10.44 -21.98 -1.87
C PRO A 13 9.51 -21.46 -2.97
N MET A 14 8.92 -22.36 -3.76
CA MET A 14 8.10 -21.99 -4.93
C MET A 14 6.93 -21.06 -4.58
N GLU A 15 6.26 -21.30 -3.46
CA GLU A 15 5.17 -20.44 -2.99
C GLU A 15 5.64 -19.02 -2.71
N MET A 16 6.82 -18.87 -2.11
CA MET A 16 7.43 -17.57 -1.83
C MET A 16 7.84 -16.86 -3.12
N GLN A 17 8.40 -17.58 -4.09
CA GLN A 17 8.70 -17.00 -5.40
C GLN A 17 7.43 -16.47 -6.07
N ARG A 18 6.36 -17.28 -6.08
CA ARG A 18 5.06 -16.88 -6.61
C ARG A 18 4.53 -15.64 -5.91
N ALA A 19 4.58 -15.59 -4.58
CA ALA A 19 4.10 -14.45 -3.81
C ALA A 19 4.82 -13.14 -4.21
N VAL A 20 6.16 -13.17 -4.31
CA VAL A 20 6.94 -11.97 -4.69
C VAL A 20 6.69 -11.56 -6.14
N LEU A 21 6.52 -12.52 -7.04
CA LEU A 21 6.18 -12.23 -8.44
C LEU A 21 4.78 -11.64 -8.58
N VAL A 22 3.79 -12.14 -7.83
CA VAL A 22 2.41 -11.62 -7.83
C VAL A 22 2.38 -10.20 -7.25
N GLU A 23 3.08 -9.94 -6.14
CA GLU A 23 3.23 -8.60 -5.57
C GLU A 23 3.83 -7.62 -6.59
N ALA A 24 4.81 -8.06 -7.37
CA ALA A 24 5.42 -7.23 -8.41
C ALA A 24 4.61 -7.18 -9.73
N GLY A 25 3.47 -7.86 -9.82
CA GLY A 25 2.68 -7.95 -11.05
C GLY A 25 3.46 -8.60 -12.21
N HIS A 26 4.35 -9.55 -11.89
CA HIS A 26 5.29 -10.21 -12.80
C HIS A 26 6.20 -9.24 -13.58
N ARG A 27 6.45 -8.04 -13.05
CA ARG A 27 7.28 -6.98 -13.65
C ARG A 27 8.33 -6.49 -12.67
N CYS A 28 9.29 -5.72 -13.15
CA CYS A 28 10.29 -5.08 -12.29
C CYS A 28 9.61 -4.20 -11.24
N ALA A 29 9.98 -4.38 -9.97
CA ALA A 29 9.45 -3.67 -8.81
C ALA A 29 9.69 -2.16 -8.83
N ILE A 30 10.69 -1.70 -9.60
CA ILE A 30 10.93 -0.27 -9.79
C ILE A 30 9.83 0.28 -10.68
N GLN A 31 9.00 1.17 -10.13
CA GLN A 31 7.70 1.57 -10.67
C GLN A 31 7.78 2.17 -12.08
N THR A 32 8.88 2.85 -12.39
CA THR A 32 9.14 3.46 -13.71
C THR A 32 9.76 2.50 -14.71
N CYS A 33 10.34 1.38 -14.27
CA CYS A 33 11.01 0.42 -15.15
C CYS A 33 10.04 -0.57 -15.79
N ARG A 34 9.27 -1.31 -14.98
CA ARG A 34 8.23 -2.29 -15.40
C ARG A 34 8.67 -3.36 -16.41
N GLN A 35 9.97 -3.53 -16.63
CA GLN A 35 10.52 -4.50 -17.59
C GLN A 35 10.33 -5.95 -17.13
N THR A 36 10.39 -6.87 -18.10
CA THR A 36 10.41 -8.32 -17.93
C THR A 36 11.51 -8.91 -18.82
N PRO A 37 12.09 -10.09 -18.50
CA PRO A 37 11.86 -10.93 -17.32
C PRO A 37 12.44 -10.31 -16.04
N VAL A 38 12.16 -10.93 -14.89
CA VAL A 38 12.65 -10.50 -13.56
C VAL A 38 13.30 -11.64 -12.79
N ASP A 39 14.26 -11.27 -11.96
CA ASP A 39 14.93 -12.12 -10.98
C ASP A 39 14.54 -11.68 -9.57
N LEU A 40 14.60 -12.62 -8.61
CA LEU A 40 14.36 -12.31 -7.20
C LEU A 40 15.67 -11.89 -6.53
N ALA A 41 15.69 -10.64 -6.05
CA ALA A 41 16.80 -10.05 -5.33
C ALA A 41 16.52 -10.01 -3.82
N HIS A 42 17.55 -10.22 -3.03
CA HIS A 42 17.52 -10.03 -1.58
C HIS A 42 17.84 -8.57 -1.22
N ILE A 43 16.93 -7.86 -0.57
CA ILE A 43 17.16 -6.46 -0.14
C ILE A 43 18.30 -6.39 0.89
N ARG A 44 18.31 -7.29 1.87
CA ARG A 44 19.46 -7.56 2.75
C ARG A 44 20.18 -8.81 2.25
N PRO A 45 21.50 -8.74 1.98
CA PRO A 45 22.25 -9.83 1.37
C PRO A 45 22.09 -11.16 2.11
N TRP A 46 21.97 -12.26 1.36
CA TRP A 46 21.92 -13.63 1.89
C TRP A 46 23.04 -13.91 2.88
N ALA A 47 24.26 -13.43 2.60
CA ALA A 47 25.43 -13.60 3.46
C ALA A 47 25.21 -13.13 4.91
N GLN A 48 24.31 -12.17 5.14
CA GLN A 48 24.00 -11.63 6.46
C GLN A 48 22.78 -12.29 7.12
N VAL A 49 21.72 -12.58 6.34
CA VAL A 49 20.45 -13.04 6.89
C VAL A 49 20.28 -14.55 6.87
N ARG A 50 20.89 -15.23 5.89
CA ARG A 50 20.81 -16.68 5.66
C ARG A 50 19.38 -17.26 5.74
N THR A 51 18.40 -16.44 5.38
CA THR A 51 16.99 -16.81 5.34
C THR A 51 16.28 -16.14 4.17
N HIS A 52 15.24 -16.81 3.67
CA HIS A 52 14.31 -16.24 2.70
C HIS A 52 13.09 -15.76 3.46
N THR A 53 12.83 -14.46 3.42
CA THR A 53 11.59 -13.88 3.93
C THR A 53 10.97 -13.06 2.84
N PHE A 54 9.64 -13.06 2.79
CA PHE A 54 8.88 -12.30 1.79
C PHE A 54 9.28 -10.81 1.80
N ASP A 55 9.40 -10.21 2.99
CA ASP A 55 9.76 -8.80 3.18
C ASP A 55 11.17 -8.45 2.69
N ASN A 56 12.05 -9.45 2.60
CA ASN A 56 13.43 -9.27 2.18
C ASN A 56 13.66 -9.64 0.71
N LEU A 57 12.61 -10.04 -0.02
CA LEU A 57 12.68 -10.39 -1.43
C LEU A 57 11.94 -9.36 -2.28
N ILE A 58 12.52 -9.00 -3.43
CA ILE A 58 11.95 -8.07 -4.40
C ILE A 58 12.25 -8.54 -5.82
N ALA A 59 11.30 -8.38 -6.75
CA ALA A 59 11.48 -8.78 -8.15
C ALA A 59 12.10 -7.62 -8.97
N LEU A 60 13.25 -7.85 -9.60
CA LEU A 60 13.95 -6.84 -10.40
C LEU A 60 14.28 -7.39 -11.80
N CYS A 61 14.19 -6.56 -12.83
CA CYS A 61 14.74 -6.95 -14.13
C CYS A 61 16.28 -7.03 -14.06
N PRO A 62 16.94 -7.79 -14.96
CA PRO A 62 18.40 -7.97 -14.91
C PRO A 62 19.19 -6.66 -14.86
N THR A 63 18.71 -5.62 -15.54
CA THR A 63 19.32 -4.28 -15.54
C THR A 63 19.24 -3.65 -14.15
N CYS A 64 18.06 -3.59 -13.54
CA CYS A 64 17.86 -2.97 -12.23
C CYS A 64 18.52 -3.79 -11.12
N HIS A 65 18.52 -5.12 -11.24
CA HIS A 65 19.22 -6.02 -10.33
C HIS A 65 20.71 -5.73 -10.32
N ARG A 66 21.34 -5.60 -11.50
CA ARG A 66 22.77 -5.26 -11.61
C ARG A 66 23.09 -3.87 -11.07
N ARG A 67 22.21 -2.88 -11.27
CA ARG A 67 22.37 -1.53 -10.69
C ARG A 67 22.29 -1.56 -9.17
N PHE A 68 21.41 -2.40 -8.62
CA PHE A 68 21.32 -2.64 -7.18
C PHE A 68 22.58 -3.32 -6.64
N ASP A 69 23.07 -4.38 -7.30
CA ASP A 69 24.30 -5.07 -6.91
C ASP A 69 25.54 -4.16 -6.90
N ARG A 70 25.59 -3.20 -7.84
CA ARG A 70 26.65 -2.17 -7.92
C ARG A 70 26.50 -1.04 -6.90
N GLY A 71 25.37 -0.98 -6.18
CA GLY A 71 25.07 0.09 -5.23
C GLY A 71 24.61 1.41 -5.87
N GLU A 72 24.34 1.45 -7.18
CA GLU A 72 23.75 2.63 -7.85
C GLU A 72 22.31 2.88 -7.36
N ILE A 73 21.63 1.80 -7.01
CA ILE A 73 20.35 1.85 -6.30
C ILE A 73 20.63 1.33 -4.91
N ASP A 74 20.33 2.12 -3.90
CA ASP A 74 20.67 1.77 -2.54
C ASP A 74 19.59 0.88 -1.88
N ARG A 75 19.95 0.29 -0.73
CA ARG A 75 19.02 -0.56 0.04
C ARG A 75 17.82 0.22 0.58
N LYS A 76 17.95 1.54 0.80
CA LYS A 76 16.85 2.39 1.24
C LYS A 76 15.80 2.50 0.12
N ALA A 77 16.22 2.75 -1.11
CA ALA A 77 15.33 2.75 -2.28
C ALA A 77 14.67 1.39 -2.50
N MET A 78 15.39 0.28 -2.33
CA MET A 78 14.76 -1.06 -2.46
C MET A 78 13.64 -1.30 -1.44
N ARG A 79 13.83 -0.88 -0.19
CA ARG A 79 12.77 -0.94 0.83
C ARG A 79 11.58 -0.06 0.45
N GLN A 80 11.84 1.14 -0.07
CA GLN A 80 10.81 2.02 -0.59
C GLN A 80 10.02 1.37 -1.74
N TYR A 81 10.71 0.75 -2.70
CA TYR A 81 10.05 0.10 -3.82
C TYR A 81 9.18 -1.06 -3.36
N LYS A 82 9.70 -1.92 -2.47
CA LYS A 82 8.94 -3.01 -1.85
C LYS A 82 7.66 -2.51 -1.17
N ALA A 83 7.76 -1.49 -0.32
CA ALA A 83 6.63 -0.87 0.34
C ALA A 83 5.56 -0.34 -0.64
N ASN A 84 6.00 0.30 -1.72
CA ASN A 84 5.09 0.85 -2.71
C ASN A 84 4.36 -0.25 -3.50
N LEU A 85 4.95 -1.43 -3.69
CA LEU A 85 4.28 -2.53 -4.39
C LEU A 85 3.04 -3.04 -3.64
N ASP A 86 3.10 -3.08 -2.30
CA ASP A 86 1.97 -3.49 -1.44
C ASP A 86 0.72 -2.60 -1.66
N ILE A 87 0.92 -1.37 -2.14
CA ILE A 87 -0.14 -0.38 -2.37
C ILE A 87 -0.51 -0.27 -3.86
N LEU A 88 0.46 -0.37 -4.75
CA LEU A 88 0.30 -0.04 -6.17
C LEU A 88 -0.13 -1.23 -7.03
N ASN A 89 0.20 -2.47 -6.66
CA ASN A 89 -0.01 -3.64 -7.52
C ASN A 89 -1.19 -4.51 -7.06
N HIS A 90 -2.38 -3.94 -7.13
CA HIS A 90 -3.67 -4.65 -7.08
C HIS A 90 -4.15 -5.20 -5.73
N ARG A 91 -3.51 -4.89 -4.60
CA ARG A 91 -4.08 -5.20 -3.27
C ARG A 91 -5.35 -4.41 -2.98
N TYR A 92 -5.39 -3.14 -3.38
CA TYR A 92 -6.55 -2.27 -3.23
C TYR A 92 -7.22 -2.03 -4.58
N SER A 93 -8.55 -1.99 -4.59
CA SER A 93 -9.36 -1.56 -5.74
C SER A 93 -9.19 -0.05 -5.99
N ASP A 94 -9.72 0.44 -7.12
CA ASP A 94 -9.71 1.89 -7.40
C ASP A 94 -10.49 2.69 -6.36
N LEU A 95 -11.60 2.13 -5.86
CA LEU A 95 -12.40 2.75 -4.82
C LEU A 95 -11.63 2.84 -3.50
N GLU A 96 -10.99 1.76 -3.09
CA GLU A 96 -10.15 1.72 -1.87
C GLU A 96 -9.00 2.72 -1.95
N ARG A 97 -8.36 2.83 -3.13
CA ARG A 97 -7.35 3.87 -3.37
C ARG A 97 -7.94 5.28 -3.30
N GLN A 98 -9.13 5.52 -3.84
CA GLN A 98 -9.82 6.81 -3.72
C GLN A 98 -10.14 7.14 -2.26
N LEU A 99 -10.58 6.15 -1.47
CA LEU A 99 -10.87 6.29 -0.06
C LEU A 99 -9.61 6.69 0.74
N LEU A 100 -8.48 6.02 0.50
CA LEU A 100 -7.19 6.38 1.10
C LEU A 100 -6.77 7.82 0.73
N ARG A 101 -6.89 8.21 -0.55
CA ARG A 101 -6.59 9.58 -1.00
C ARG A 101 -7.47 10.63 -0.30
N MET A 102 -8.74 10.31 -0.09
CA MET A 102 -9.65 11.19 0.65
C MET A 102 -9.17 11.37 2.10
N PHE A 103 -8.75 10.30 2.79
CA PHE A 103 -8.22 10.40 4.15
C PHE A 103 -6.94 11.23 4.25
N VAL A 104 -6.03 11.06 3.29
CA VAL A 104 -4.82 11.90 3.16
C VAL A 104 -5.21 13.36 2.99
N ARG A 105 -6.13 13.66 2.07
CA ARG A 105 -6.59 15.03 1.81
C ARG A 105 -7.27 15.65 3.02
N ARG A 106 -8.15 14.92 3.71
CA ARG A 106 -8.80 15.37 4.95
C ARG A 106 -7.77 15.74 6.01
N ARG A 107 -6.69 14.98 6.10
CA ARG A 107 -5.59 15.26 7.02
C ARG A 107 -4.82 16.52 6.63
N GLN A 108 -4.43 16.67 5.36
CA GLN A 108 -3.75 17.87 4.86
C GLN A 108 -4.60 19.14 5.08
N ILE A 109 -5.93 19.05 4.88
CA ILE A 109 -6.86 20.16 5.18
C ILE A 109 -6.83 20.51 6.68
N ARG A 110 -6.93 19.51 7.58
CA ARG A 110 -6.84 19.72 9.04
C ARG A 110 -5.49 20.29 9.47
N ALA A 111 -4.42 19.90 8.80
CA ALA A 111 -3.07 20.39 9.05
C ALA A 111 -2.80 21.77 8.40
N GLY A 112 -3.71 22.28 7.57
CA GLY A 112 -3.50 23.52 6.82
C GLY A 112 -2.45 23.42 5.70
N THR A 113 -2.07 22.20 5.30
CA THR A 113 -1.01 21.91 4.31
C THR A 113 -1.54 21.50 2.94
N SER A 114 -2.85 21.63 2.69
CA SER A 114 -3.45 21.24 1.42
C SER A 114 -3.33 22.36 0.37
N ASP A 115 -2.72 22.07 -0.77
CA ASP A 115 -2.64 22.97 -1.95
C ASP A 115 -3.97 23.06 -2.74
N VAL A 116 -4.99 22.39 -2.24
CA VAL A 116 -6.33 22.38 -2.83
C VAL A 116 -7.01 23.71 -2.53
N PRO A 117 -7.58 24.42 -3.52
CA PRO A 117 -8.33 25.63 -3.28
C PRO A 117 -9.39 25.38 -2.19
N ARG A 118 -9.42 26.18 -1.11
CA ARG A 118 -10.47 26.10 -0.09
C ARG A 118 -11.89 26.25 -0.66
N ARG A 119 -12.00 26.72 -1.90
CA ARG A 119 -13.23 26.94 -2.65
C ARG A 119 -13.32 25.98 -3.83
N TRP A 120 -13.76 24.74 -3.59
CA TRP A 120 -14.35 23.89 -4.63
C TRP A 120 -15.78 24.39 -4.89
N PRO A 121 -16.32 24.27 -6.12
CA PRO A 121 -17.54 24.97 -6.49
C PRO A 121 -18.70 24.53 -5.59
N GLU A 122 -19.52 25.51 -5.27
CA GLU A 122 -20.65 25.55 -4.34
C GLU A 122 -21.64 24.40 -4.57
N PHE A 123 -21.30 23.18 -4.15
CA PHE A 123 -22.30 22.16 -3.83
C PHE A 123 -22.94 22.59 -2.50
N THR A 124 -24.05 23.30 -2.62
CA THR A 124 -24.94 23.72 -1.54
C THR A 124 -25.35 22.49 -0.72
N GLY A 125 -24.62 22.22 0.37
CA GLY A 125 -24.95 21.14 1.29
C GLY A 125 -23.76 20.47 1.98
N ILE A 126 -22.53 20.65 1.49
CA ILE A 126 -21.33 20.13 2.17
C ILE A 126 -20.76 21.27 3.02
N SER A 127 -20.80 21.14 4.35
CA SER A 127 -20.20 22.12 5.25
C SER A 127 -18.73 22.38 4.88
N LEU A 128 -18.33 23.65 4.99
CA LEU A 128 -17.02 24.23 4.64
C LEU A 128 -15.81 23.56 5.32
N ASP A 129 -16.03 22.53 6.14
CA ASP A 129 -15.01 21.81 6.89
C ASP A 129 -14.64 20.47 6.20
N GLY A 130 -15.46 19.92 5.30
CA GLY A 130 -15.16 18.67 4.61
C GLY A 130 -15.06 17.42 5.51
N LEU A 131 -15.61 17.50 6.73
CA LEU A 131 -15.42 16.54 7.82
C LEU A 131 -16.55 15.53 8.00
N TRP A 132 -17.52 15.46 7.09
CA TRP A 132 -18.61 14.49 7.22
C TRP A 132 -18.05 13.06 7.35
N PRO A 133 -18.57 12.26 8.30
CA PRO A 133 -18.30 10.84 8.37
C PRO A 133 -18.38 10.20 6.98
N VAL A 134 -17.37 9.44 6.56
CA VAL A 134 -17.52 8.62 5.35
C VAL A 134 -18.47 7.50 5.71
N GLU A 135 -19.53 7.36 4.94
CA GLU A 135 -20.52 6.32 5.15
C GLU A 135 -20.79 5.56 3.87
N ILE A 136 -20.81 4.24 3.97
CA ILE A 136 -21.22 3.35 2.89
C ILE A 136 -22.50 2.63 3.29
N ASP A 137 -23.30 2.21 2.32
CA ASP A 137 -24.39 1.27 2.61
C ASP A 137 -23.80 -0.05 3.13
N ARG A 138 -24.48 -0.68 4.09
CA ARG A 138 -24.03 -1.94 4.69
C ARG A 138 -23.81 -3.03 3.64
N GLY A 139 -24.63 -3.07 2.59
CA GLY A 139 -24.50 -4.00 1.48
C GLY A 139 -23.29 -3.72 0.57
N MET A 140 -22.65 -2.56 0.70
CA MET A 140 -21.46 -2.17 -0.07
C MET A 140 -20.14 -2.42 0.66
N TRP A 141 -20.16 -3.10 1.82
CA TRP A 141 -18.95 -3.38 2.61
C TRP A 141 -17.84 -4.07 1.80
N TRP A 142 -18.21 -4.93 0.85
CA TRP A 142 -17.31 -5.66 -0.03
C TRP A 142 -16.47 -4.76 -0.94
N THR A 143 -16.92 -3.52 -1.18
CA THR A 143 -16.17 -2.56 -2.01
C THR A 143 -14.90 -2.04 -1.34
N VAL A 144 -14.76 -2.28 -0.03
CA VAL A 144 -13.62 -1.87 0.81
C VAL A 144 -13.05 -3.03 1.63
N SER A 145 -13.29 -4.28 1.22
CA SER A 145 -12.94 -5.46 2.01
C SER A 145 -11.44 -5.60 2.25
N ASN A 146 -10.58 -5.29 1.26
CA ASN A 146 -9.13 -5.44 1.42
C ASN A 146 -8.59 -4.48 2.48
N LEU A 147 -9.09 -3.24 2.53
CA LEU A 147 -8.73 -2.28 3.56
C LEU A 147 -9.19 -2.71 4.97
N VAL A 148 -10.33 -3.41 5.06
CA VAL A 148 -10.83 -3.97 6.33
C VAL A 148 -9.96 -5.15 6.75
N GLU A 149 -9.71 -6.09 5.85
CA GLU A 149 -8.90 -7.30 6.08
C GLU A 149 -7.46 -6.93 6.49
N ASP A 150 -6.90 -5.88 5.89
CA ASP A 150 -5.59 -5.36 6.26
C ASP A 150 -5.61 -4.57 7.57
N GLY A 151 -6.77 -4.37 8.17
CA GLY A 151 -6.94 -3.58 9.38
C GLY A 151 -6.55 -2.11 9.18
N VAL A 152 -6.67 -1.58 7.97
CA VAL A 152 -6.43 -0.16 7.65
C VAL A 152 -7.64 0.67 8.04
N ILE A 153 -8.86 0.16 7.80
CA ILE A 153 -10.11 0.82 8.18
C ILE A 153 -10.95 -0.07 9.11
N SER A 154 -11.83 0.55 9.87
CA SER A 154 -12.94 -0.09 10.58
C SER A 154 -14.27 0.33 9.96
N LEU A 155 -15.26 -0.57 10.04
CA LEU A 155 -16.64 -0.32 9.65
C LEU A 155 -17.52 -0.44 10.88
N ASP A 156 -18.09 0.68 11.32
CA ASP A 156 -18.94 0.75 12.50
C ASP A 156 -20.39 1.06 12.06
N GLY A 157 -21.33 0.17 12.39
CA GLY A 157 -22.76 0.43 12.14
C GLY A 157 -23.34 1.38 13.19
N PRO A 158 -24.53 1.97 12.95
CA PRO A 158 -25.31 2.56 14.04
C PRO A 158 -25.49 1.49 15.12
N GLY A 159 -25.10 1.81 16.35
CA GLY A 159 -25.08 0.87 17.47
C GLY A 159 -26.39 0.10 17.61
N SER A 160 -26.31 -1.13 18.10
CA SER A 160 -27.38 -2.13 18.25
C SER A 160 -28.60 -1.71 19.08
N GLY A 161 -28.73 -0.43 19.46
CA GLY A 161 -29.80 0.10 20.31
C GLY A 161 -30.82 1.01 19.62
N ALA A 162 -30.64 1.41 18.36
CA ALA A 162 -31.61 2.26 17.64
C ALA A 162 -32.24 1.50 16.47
N PRO A 163 -33.58 1.37 16.38
CA PRO A 163 -34.21 0.78 15.21
C PRO A 163 -33.93 1.65 14.00
N SER A 164 -32.99 1.21 13.15
CA SER A 164 -32.69 1.87 11.89
C SER A 164 -33.91 1.73 10.98
N ARG A 165 -34.71 2.81 10.88
CA ARG A 165 -35.84 2.91 9.94
C ARG A 165 -35.40 3.06 8.48
N SER A 166 -34.09 3.09 8.19
CA SER A 166 -33.59 3.20 6.82
C SER A 166 -33.66 1.86 6.11
N VAL A 167 -34.16 1.87 4.87
CA VAL A 167 -34.14 0.73 3.93
C VAL A 167 -32.69 0.30 3.61
N HIS A 168 -31.75 1.21 3.83
CA HIS A 168 -30.32 1.11 3.55
C HIS A 168 -29.55 1.43 4.84
N PRO A 169 -29.27 0.44 5.72
CA PRO A 169 -28.48 0.69 6.93
C PRO A 169 -27.07 1.12 6.52
N ARG A 170 -26.62 2.26 7.05
CA ARG A 170 -25.30 2.84 6.72
C ARG A 170 -24.24 2.33 7.70
N MET A 171 -22.99 2.31 7.27
CA MET A 171 -21.83 2.02 8.10
C MET A 171 -20.82 3.15 7.98
N HIS A 172 -20.30 3.58 9.12
CA HIS A 172 -19.24 4.57 9.17
C HIS A 172 -17.89 3.92 8.89
N VAL A 173 -17.13 4.54 7.98
CA VAL A 173 -15.77 4.14 7.63
C VAL A 173 -14.77 5.02 8.37
N SER A 174 -13.97 4.40 9.24
CA SER A 174 -12.94 5.08 10.04
C SER A 174 -11.57 4.49 9.82
N LEU A 175 -10.52 5.30 9.99
CA LEU A 175 -9.14 4.77 10.02
C LEU A 175 -8.88 4.08 11.36
N THR A 176 -8.29 2.90 11.32
CA THR A 176 -7.70 2.29 12.52
C THR A 176 -6.41 3.03 12.89
N PRO A 177 -5.78 2.73 14.06
CA PRO A 177 -4.44 3.22 14.35
C PRO A 177 -3.39 2.83 13.29
N LYS A 178 -3.53 1.64 12.69
CA LYS A 178 -2.66 1.19 11.58
C LYS A 178 -2.89 2.04 10.34
N GLY A 179 -4.15 2.23 9.95
CA GLY A 179 -4.50 3.08 8.81
C GLY A 179 -4.12 4.54 8.99
N GLY A 180 -4.21 5.06 10.21
CA GLY A 180 -3.75 6.41 10.55
C GLY A 180 -2.26 6.62 10.28
N ARG A 181 -1.41 5.66 10.67
CA ARG A 181 0.04 5.69 10.38
C ARG A 181 0.32 5.57 8.88
N LEU A 182 -0.40 4.69 8.19
CA LEU A 182 -0.31 4.54 6.74
C LEU A 182 -0.62 5.87 6.03
N VAL A 183 -1.75 6.49 6.36
CA VAL A 183 -2.18 7.79 5.81
C VAL A 183 -1.19 8.90 6.14
N GLN A 184 -0.60 8.91 7.35
CA GLN A 184 0.46 9.87 7.71
C GLN A 184 1.65 9.76 6.76
N ARG A 185 2.18 8.54 6.59
CA ARG A 185 3.37 8.31 5.75
C ARG A 185 3.11 8.71 4.30
N ILE A 186 1.91 8.41 3.78
CA ILE A 186 1.49 8.88 2.45
C ILE A 186 1.44 10.41 2.38
N ALA A 187 0.86 11.07 3.38
CA ALA A 187 0.69 12.53 3.41
C ALA A 187 2.02 13.27 3.46
N ASP A 188 2.99 12.73 4.19
CA ASP A 188 4.32 13.32 4.37
C ASP A 188 5.27 12.97 3.22
N GLY A 189 4.83 12.15 2.25
CA GLY A 189 5.70 11.61 1.20
C GLY A 189 6.79 10.68 1.75
N GLU A 190 6.58 10.15 2.97
CA GLU A 190 7.48 9.21 3.59
C GLU A 190 7.36 7.82 2.96
N PRO A 191 8.42 6.99 3.08
CA PRO A 191 8.31 5.57 2.79
C PRO A 191 7.11 4.96 3.50
N ILE A 192 6.32 4.12 2.82
CA ILE A 192 5.11 3.48 3.35
C ILE A 192 5.35 2.04 3.80
#